data_AF-C5BWF9-F1
#
_entry.id   AF-C5BWF9-F1
#
_cell.length_a   1.000
_cell.length_b   1.000
_cell.length_c   1.000
_cell.angle_alpha   90.00
_cell.angle_beta   90.00
_cell.angle_gamma   90.00
#
_symmetry.space_group_name_H-M   'P 1'
#
loop_
_entity.id
_entity.type
_entity.pdbx_description
1 polymer ?
#
loop_
_entity_poly.entity_id
_entity_poly.type
_entity_poly.pdbx_seq_one_letter_code
_entity_poly.pdbx_strand_id
1 'polypeptide(L)'
;MTGWAAGARPPGVPGAPVPQLTAHGLHARRVGPTEWTYRPDAVGVARDARGRPSVTLIAAGDDAFLNLTTLLPADDDAVAALAKELARREGVPPAELTLRPARLDVAPAELLVGDGDGGWICLARRVTSGVPPYSAAFAVPLSPARVAAVRAALDGTSGQLAARYTLTEAPAPTREATTSSSSSFSSTTTTTTTTSSRGDASPEGGTTHERVATERHDTHVAPPGPPSEPGPIVLLTDAAAWRTT
;
A
#
# COMPACT_ATOMS: atom_id res chain seq x y z
N MET A 1 10.01 2.37 -56.31
CA MET A 1 9.06 2.68 -55.21
C MET A 1 8.93 1.43 -54.37
N THR A 2 9.75 1.30 -53.32
CA THR A 2 9.83 0.10 -52.49
C THR A 2 8.98 0.35 -51.24
N GLY A 3 7.86 -0.37 -51.13
CA GLY A 3 6.91 -0.22 -50.04
C GLY A 3 7.50 -0.71 -48.72
N TRP A 4 7.57 0.19 -47.74
CA TRP A 4 7.93 -0.13 -46.37
C TRP A 4 6.70 -0.76 -45.69
N ALA A 5 6.69 -2.08 -45.56
CA ALA A 5 5.66 -2.78 -44.80
C ALA A 5 5.82 -2.44 -43.31
N ALA A 6 4.78 -1.87 -42.71
CA ALA A 6 4.66 -1.70 -41.27
C ALA A 6 4.67 -3.10 -40.61
N GLY A 7 5.85 -3.56 -40.22
CA GLY A 7 6.04 -4.82 -39.52
C GLY A 7 5.25 -4.80 -38.22
N ALA A 8 4.28 -5.72 -38.11
CA ALA A 8 3.62 -6.01 -36.86
C ALA A 8 4.69 -6.27 -35.78
N ARG A 9 4.60 -5.53 -34.67
CA ARG A 9 5.49 -5.73 -33.52
C ARG A 9 5.36 -7.19 -33.08
N PRO A 10 6.46 -7.96 -32.97
CA PRO A 10 6.37 -9.35 -32.53
C PRO A 10 5.70 -9.41 -31.15
N PRO A 11 4.91 -10.47 -30.87
CA PRO A 11 4.27 -10.66 -29.58
C PRO A 11 5.32 -10.55 -28.48
N GLY A 12 5.02 -9.70 -27.49
CA GLY A 12 5.97 -9.22 -26.49
C GLY A 12 6.69 -10.35 -25.77
N VAL A 13 8.01 -10.21 -25.66
CA VAL A 13 8.85 -11.07 -24.81
C VAL A 13 8.28 -11.03 -23.38
N PRO A 14 7.90 -12.19 -22.81
CA PRO A 14 7.47 -12.24 -21.42
C PRO A 14 8.58 -11.70 -20.51
N GLY A 15 8.26 -10.72 -19.66
CA GLY A 15 9.04 -10.45 -18.45
C GLY A 15 10.12 -9.38 -18.51
N ALA A 16 10.03 -8.37 -19.38
CA ALA A 16 10.86 -7.17 -19.15
C ALA A 16 10.54 -6.58 -17.76
N PRO A 17 11.55 -6.30 -16.92
CA PRO A 17 11.32 -5.79 -15.58
C PRO A 17 10.56 -4.47 -15.64
N VAL A 18 9.53 -4.33 -14.81
CA VAL A 18 8.75 -3.10 -14.72
C VAL A 18 9.68 -1.97 -14.25
N PRO A 19 9.77 -0.83 -14.98
CA PRO A 19 10.58 0.29 -14.56
C PRO A 19 10.20 0.79 -13.16
N GLN A 20 11.22 1.00 -12.32
CA GLN A 20 11.09 1.48 -10.95
C GLN A 20 12.10 2.60 -10.69
N LEU A 21 11.74 3.53 -9.81
CA LEU A 21 12.60 4.62 -9.37
C LEU A 21 12.39 4.88 -7.89
N THR A 22 13.47 4.99 -7.12
CA THR A 22 13.43 5.54 -5.75
C THR A 22 14.14 6.89 -5.75
N ALA A 23 13.44 7.96 -5.39
CA ALA A 23 13.97 9.32 -5.30
C ALA A 23 13.11 10.16 -4.34
N HIS A 24 13.73 11.11 -3.65
CA HIS A 24 13.03 12.07 -2.78
C HIS A 24 12.18 11.43 -1.65
N GLY A 25 12.61 10.27 -1.12
CA GLY A 25 11.85 9.56 -0.09
C GLY A 25 10.61 8.81 -0.63
N LEU A 26 10.51 8.66 -1.95
CA LEU A 26 9.40 8.01 -2.62
C LEU A 26 9.90 6.88 -3.53
N HIS A 27 9.18 5.77 -3.52
CA HIS A 27 9.33 4.68 -4.47
C HIS A 27 8.23 4.78 -5.53
N ALA A 28 8.61 4.88 -6.79
CA ALA A 28 7.74 4.99 -7.94
C ALA A 28 7.85 3.75 -8.84
N ARG A 29 6.70 3.29 -9.35
CA ARG A 29 6.58 2.15 -10.26
C ARG A 29 5.74 2.54 -11.47
N ARG A 30 6.21 2.18 -12.66
CA ARG A 30 5.46 2.41 -13.90
C ARG A 30 4.31 1.42 -14.00
N VAL A 31 3.10 1.92 -14.28
CA VAL A 31 1.89 1.10 -14.48
C VAL A 31 1.29 1.27 -15.88
N GLY A 32 1.75 2.26 -16.66
CA GLY A 32 1.35 2.46 -18.05
C GLY A 32 2.41 3.23 -18.86
N PRO A 33 2.14 3.59 -20.13
CA PRO A 33 3.09 4.32 -20.97
C PRO A 33 3.53 5.67 -20.37
N THR A 34 2.63 6.38 -19.72
CA THR A 34 2.96 7.65 -19.02
C THR A 34 2.41 7.68 -17.60
N GLU A 35 1.93 6.55 -17.09
CA GLU A 35 1.31 6.44 -15.78
C GLU A 35 2.24 5.76 -14.79
N TRP A 36 2.43 6.42 -13.66
CA TRP A 36 3.27 5.99 -12.55
C TRP A 36 2.47 6.03 -11.26
N THR A 37 2.69 5.03 -10.40
CA THR A 37 2.25 5.08 -9.01
C THR A 37 3.43 5.33 -8.09
N TYR A 38 3.19 5.98 -6.95
CA TYR A 38 4.23 6.20 -5.94
C TYR A 38 3.76 5.84 -4.53
N ARG A 39 4.71 5.50 -3.66
CA ARG A 39 4.51 5.36 -2.22
C ARG A 39 5.72 5.89 -1.46
N PRO A 40 5.58 6.23 -0.17
CA PRO A 40 6.73 6.52 0.69
C PRO A 40 7.68 5.33 0.78
N ASP A 41 8.98 5.61 0.87
CA ASP A 41 10.02 4.59 1.06
C ASP A 41 10.44 4.41 2.53
N ALA A 42 10.01 5.33 3.41
CA ALA A 42 10.32 5.33 4.83
C ALA A 42 9.12 5.76 5.69
N VAL A 43 9.16 5.37 6.96
CA VAL A 43 8.21 5.79 8.00
C VAL A 43 8.73 7.07 8.66
N GLY A 44 7.91 8.10 8.66
CA GLY A 44 8.19 9.36 9.35
C GLY A 44 7.54 9.43 10.73
N VAL A 45 7.85 10.52 11.43
CA VAL A 45 7.19 10.91 12.68
C VAL A 45 6.48 12.25 12.48
N ALA A 46 5.35 12.44 13.15
CA ALA A 46 4.60 13.69 13.10
C ALA A 46 5.50 14.85 13.55
N ARG A 47 5.36 16.01 12.91
CA ARG A 47 6.15 17.19 13.22
C ARG A 47 5.27 18.31 13.77
N ASP A 48 5.83 19.13 14.65
CA ASP A 48 5.19 20.34 15.13
C ASP A 48 5.22 21.45 14.06
N ALA A 49 4.59 22.60 14.34
CA ALA A 49 4.57 23.75 13.43
C ALA A 49 5.96 24.35 13.13
N ARG A 50 7.01 23.93 13.84
CA ARG A 50 8.41 24.32 13.61
C ARG A 50 9.19 23.23 12.87
N GLY A 51 8.52 22.19 12.37
CA GLY A 51 9.13 21.07 11.67
C GLY A 51 9.90 20.11 12.58
N ARG A 52 9.76 20.19 13.90
CA ARG A 52 10.47 19.30 14.82
C ARG A 52 9.67 18.01 15.06
N PRO A 53 10.34 16.85 15.20
CA PRO A 53 9.67 15.61 15.60
C PRO A 53 8.82 15.77 16.87
N SER A 54 7.55 15.40 16.80
CA SER A 54 6.60 15.39 17.91
C SER A 54 6.71 14.07 18.68
N VAL A 55 7.86 13.88 19.34
CA VAL A 55 8.11 12.76 20.27
C VAL A 55 8.26 13.31 21.68
N THR A 56 7.53 12.73 22.63
CA THR A 56 7.61 13.11 24.04
C THR A 56 7.96 11.90 24.89
N LEU A 57 8.98 12.02 25.73
CA LEU A 57 9.34 11.04 26.74
C LEU A 57 9.19 11.69 28.12
N ILE A 58 8.21 11.22 28.89
CA ILE A 58 7.90 11.77 30.22
C ILE A 58 8.49 10.82 31.27
N ALA A 59 9.45 11.28 32.06
CA ALA A 59 10.03 10.47 33.13
C ALA A 59 9.13 10.46 34.38
N ALA A 60 9.06 9.31 35.05
CA ALA A 60 8.33 9.10 36.30
C ALA A 60 9.16 8.17 37.22
N GLY A 61 10.16 8.75 37.91
CA GLY A 61 11.17 7.95 38.62
C GLY A 61 12.10 7.24 37.64
N ASP A 62 12.26 5.92 37.81
CA ASP A 62 13.07 5.08 36.90
C ASP A 62 12.31 4.64 35.65
N ASP A 63 10.97 4.78 35.66
CA ASP A 63 10.11 4.51 34.52
C ASP A 63 9.92 5.75 33.64
N ALA A 64 9.41 5.54 32.44
CA ALA A 64 8.99 6.65 31.59
C ALA A 64 7.75 6.30 30.76
N PHE A 65 7.14 7.32 30.18
CA PHE A 65 6.03 7.20 29.25
C PHE A 65 6.41 7.83 27.91
N LEU A 66 6.37 7.04 26.83
CA LEU A 66 6.70 7.47 25.47
C LEU A 66 5.42 7.73 24.68
N ASN A 67 5.30 8.96 24.16
CA ASN A 67 4.24 9.39 23.25
C ASN A 67 4.84 9.81 21.91
N LEU A 68 4.37 9.22 20.81
CA LEU A 68 4.73 9.64 19.46
C LEU A 68 3.66 9.22 18.46
N THR A 69 3.59 9.94 17.34
CA THR A 69 2.75 9.57 16.19
C THR A 69 3.64 9.33 15.00
N THR A 70 3.61 8.13 14.43
CA THR A 70 4.27 7.84 13.15
C THR A 70 3.31 8.00 12.00
N LEU A 71 3.83 8.19 10.79
CA LEU A 71 3.07 8.26 9.56
C LEU A 71 3.93 7.79 8.37
N LEU A 72 3.29 7.51 7.24
CA LEU A 72 3.93 7.34 5.94
C LEU A 72 3.84 8.67 5.18
N PRO A 73 4.87 9.53 5.24
CA PRO A 73 4.81 10.86 4.65
C PRO A 73 4.91 10.79 3.12
N ALA A 74 4.05 11.54 2.44
CA ALA A 74 4.18 11.84 1.03
C ALA A 74 4.09 13.36 0.87
N ASP A 75 5.23 14.03 1.01
CA ASP A 75 5.31 15.49 0.92
C ASP A 75 5.05 15.97 -0.51
N ASP A 76 4.22 17.00 -0.67
CA ASP A 76 3.82 17.50 -2.00
C ASP A 76 5.02 18.01 -2.81
N ASP A 77 6.04 18.60 -2.17
CA ASP A 77 7.26 19.04 -2.83
C ASP A 77 8.09 17.83 -3.29
N ALA A 78 8.14 16.77 -2.48
CA ALA A 78 8.80 15.52 -2.87
C ALA A 78 8.10 14.85 -4.06
N VAL A 79 6.75 14.85 -4.08
CA VAL A 79 5.95 14.33 -5.20
C VAL A 79 6.17 15.16 -6.46
N ALA A 80 6.19 16.49 -6.35
CA ALA A 80 6.47 17.38 -7.48
C ALA A 80 7.90 17.21 -8.03
N ALA A 81 8.89 17.04 -7.15
CA ALA A 81 10.27 16.75 -7.53
C ALA A 81 10.40 15.40 -8.25
N LEU A 82 9.75 14.36 -7.71
CA LEU A 82 9.68 13.04 -8.33
C LEU A 82 9.04 13.10 -9.73
N ALA A 83 7.94 13.83 -9.90
CA ALA A 83 7.28 13.98 -11.20
C ALA A 83 8.21 14.62 -12.25
N LYS A 84 8.95 15.67 -11.88
CA LYS A 84 9.95 16.31 -12.76
C LYS A 84 11.07 15.36 -13.13
N GLU A 85 11.57 14.59 -12.17
CA GLU A 85 12.63 13.59 -12.40
C GLU A 85 12.18 12.48 -13.36
N LEU A 86 10.97 11.95 -13.16
CA LEU A 86 10.39 10.94 -14.05
C LEU A 86 10.18 11.47 -15.46
N ALA A 87 9.64 12.68 -15.61
CA ALA A 87 9.44 13.32 -16.92
C ALA A 87 10.76 13.50 -17.68
N ARG A 88 11.81 13.96 -16.97
CA ARG A 88 13.17 14.08 -17.51
C ARG A 88 13.74 12.74 -17.99
N ARG A 89 13.55 11.67 -17.21
CA ARG A 89 14.06 10.32 -17.54
C ARG A 89 13.33 9.68 -18.70
N GLU A 90 12.01 9.86 -18.77
CA GLU A 90 11.19 9.30 -19.85
C GLU A 90 11.23 10.16 -21.12
N GLY A 91 11.82 11.36 -21.06
CA GLY A 91 11.92 12.29 -22.20
C GLY A 91 10.57 12.85 -22.63
N VAL A 92 9.62 13.00 -21.69
CA VAL A 92 8.27 13.51 -21.93
C VAL A 92 8.04 14.83 -21.17
N PRO A 93 7.15 15.71 -21.64
CA PRO A 93 6.72 16.87 -20.86
C PRO A 93 6.09 16.46 -19.52
N PRO A 94 6.34 17.17 -18.40
CA PRO A 94 5.73 16.84 -17.11
C PRO A 94 4.20 16.77 -17.12
N ALA A 95 3.54 17.56 -17.99
CA ALA A 95 2.09 17.58 -18.13
C ALA A 95 1.51 16.30 -18.78
N GLU A 96 2.33 15.50 -19.47
CA GLU A 96 1.92 14.23 -20.08
C GLU A 96 2.10 13.04 -19.12
N LEU A 97 2.84 13.23 -18.03
CA LEU A 97 3.08 12.23 -17.02
C LEU A 97 1.96 12.26 -15.97
N THR A 98 1.33 11.12 -15.74
CA THR A 98 0.35 10.95 -14.66
C THR A 98 1.01 10.24 -13.49
N LEU A 99 1.14 10.95 -12.37
CA LEU A 99 1.66 10.41 -11.11
C LEU A 99 0.53 10.31 -10.08
N ARG A 100 0.32 9.11 -9.50
CA ARG A 100 -0.76 8.87 -8.52
C ARG A 100 -0.23 8.13 -7.29
N PRO A 101 -0.80 8.34 -6.09
CA PRO A 101 -0.50 7.47 -4.95
C PRO A 101 -0.83 6.01 -5.27
N ALA A 102 0.03 5.09 -4.87
CA ALA A 102 -0.24 3.67 -4.89
C ALA A 102 -1.37 3.34 -3.91
N ARG A 103 -2.21 2.36 -4.25
CA ARG A 103 -3.22 1.85 -3.33
C ARG A 103 -2.53 0.90 -2.35
N LEU A 104 -2.44 1.31 -1.10
CA LEU A 104 -1.79 0.55 -0.05
C LEU A 104 -2.83 -0.03 0.89
N ASP A 105 -2.75 -1.35 1.12
CA ASP A 105 -3.26 -1.97 2.33
C ASP A 105 -2.15 -1.96 3.38
N VAL A 106 -2.44 -1.40 4.55
CA VAL A 106 -1.44 -1.11 5.58
C VAL A 106 -1.78 -1.89 6.84
N ALA A 107 -0.96 -2.88 7.16
CA ALA A 107 -1.08 -3.63 8.40
C ALA A 107 -0.90 -2.71 9.62
N PRO A 108 -1.31 -3.13 10.82
CA PRO A 108 -1.05 -2.38 12.04
C PRO A 108 0.44 -2.04 12.19
N ALA A 109 0.73 -0.77 12.46
CA ALA A 109 2.07 -0.28 12.69
C ALA A 109 2.62 -0.81 14.03
N GLU A 110 3.93 -1.01 14.08
CA GLU A 110 4.62 -1.50 15.27
C GLU A 110 5.72 -0.55 15.70
N LEU A 111 5.82 -0.33 17.00
CA LEU A 111 6.94 0.35 17.63
C LEU A 111 7.86 -0.70 18.24
N LEU A 112 9.13 -0.67 17.88
CA LEU A 112 10.13 -1.67 18.22
C LEU A 112 11.25 -1.02 19.04
N VAL A 113 11.74 -1.72 20.06
CA VAL A 113 13.00 -1.39 20.75
C VAL A 113 14.07 -2.37 20.30
N GLY A 114 15.25 -1.87 20.01
CA GLY A 114 16.38 -2.70 19.61
C GLY A 114 17.28 -3.04 20.79
N ASP A 115 18.06 -4.11 20.65
CA ASP A 115 19.15 -4.47 21.57
C ASP A 115 20.49 -3.81 21.21
N GLY A 116 20.56 -3.11 20.08
CA GLY A 116 21.78 -2.52 19.52
C GLY A 116 22.56 -3.46 18.58
N ASP A 117 22.26 -4.76 18.57
CA ASP A 117 22.90 -5.79 17.75
C ASP A 117 22.01 -6.25 16.57
N GLY A 118 20.95 -5.50 16.29
CA GLY A 118 19.99 -5.76 15.22
C GLY A 118 18.81 -6.63 15.61
N GLY A 119 18.73 -7.09 16.86
CA GLY A 119 17.53 -7.70 17.41
C GLY A 119 16.47 -6.64 17.73
N TRP A 120 15.20 -6.98 17.48
CA TRP A 120 14.07 -6.07 17.68
C TRP A 120 12.97 -6.73 18.52
N ILE A 121 12.50 -6.02 19.53
CA ILE A 121 11.38 -6.43 20.39
C ILE A 121 10.22 -5.46 20.17
N CYS A 122 9.03 -6.00 19.89
CA CYS A 122 7.83 -5.19 19.73
C CYS A 122 7.37 -4.63 21.08
N LEU A 123 7.40 -3.30 21.20
CA LEU A 123 6.89 -2.57 22.36
C LEU A 123 5.37 -2.43 22.30
N ALA A 124 4.85 -2.07 21.13
CA ALA A 124 3.43 -1.83 20.93
C ALA A 124 3.04 -1.99 19.46
N ARG A 125 1.79 -2.39 19.23
CA ARG A 125 1.16 -2.45 17.91
C ARG A 125 -0.09 -1.56 17.89
N ARG A 126 -0.31 -0.83 16.80
CA ARG A 126 -1.43 0.12 16.64
C ARG A 126 -2.01 0.06 15.24
N VAL A 127 -3.34 0.14 15.15
CA VAL A 127 -4.03 0.26 13.85
C VAL A 127 -3.71 1.63 13.27
N THR A 128 -3.49 1.69 11.96
CA THR A 128 -3.24 2.94 11.23
C THR A 128 -4.56 3.63 10.88
N SER A 129 -4.54 4.91 10.50
CA SER A 129 -5.74 5.65 10.12
C SER A 129 -6.51 5.10 8.90
N GLY A 130 -5.97 4.12 8.17
CA GLY A 130 -6.58 3.54 6.95
C GLY A 130 -6.58 4.47 5.73
N VAL A 131 -6.24 5.75 5.91
CA VAL A 131 -6.11 6.75 4.84
C VAL A 131 -4.76 7.45 4.92
N PRO A 132 -4.13 7.82 3.79
CA PRO A 132 -2.90 8.62 3.78
C PRO A 132 -3.03 9.87 4.66
N PRO A 133 -2.02 10.19 5.50
CA PRO A 133 -0.67 9.61 5.55
C PRO A 133 -0.52 8.36 6.45
N TYR A 134 -1.57 7.56 6.65
CA TYR A 134 -1.55 6.29 7.41
C TYR A 134 -0.94 6.41 8.80
N SER A 135 -1.38 7.39 9.59
CA SER A 135 -0.79 7.67 10.89
C SER A 135 -1.12 6.61 11.94
N ALA A 136 -0.18 6.35 12.86
CA ALA A 136 -0.39 5.53 14.05
C ALA A 136 0.15 6.23 15.31
N ALA A 137 -0.69 6.37 16.32
CA ALA A 137 -0.35 7.01 17.60
C ALA A 137 0.01 5.97 18.66
N PHE A 138 1.19 6.14 19.26
CA PHE A 138 1.73 5.28 20.31
C PHE A 138 1.82 6.04 21.62
N ALA A 139 1.40 5.34 22.69
CA ALA A 139 1.49 5.77 24.07
C ALA A 139 1.89 4.53 24.88
N VAL A 140 3.15 4.48 25.32
CA VAL A 140 3.80 3.26 25.81
C VAL A 140 4.53 3.52 27.13
N PRO A 141 4.16 2.82 28.22
CA PRO A 141 4.97 2.82 29.43
C PRO A 141 6.27 2.02 29.19
N LEU A 142 7.38 2.54 29.68
CA LEU A 142 8.71 1.98 29.51
C LEU A 142 9.29 1.63 30.89
N SER A 143 9.79 0.41 31.00
CA SER A 143 10.60 -0.02 32.14
C SER A 143 12.00 0.61 32.10
N PRO A 144 12.75 0.64 33.22
CA PRO A 144 14.02 1.38 33.30
C PRO A 144 15.04 0.93 32.25
N ALA A 145 15.11 -0.38 31.97
CA ALA A 145 15.98 -0.95 30.94
C ALA A 145 15.68 -0.38 29.53
N ARG A 146 14.41 -0.13 29.22
CA ARG A 146 13.98 0.40 27.91
C ARG A 146 14.10 1.91 27.83
N VAL A 147 14.02 2.63 28.96
CA VAL A 147 14.22 4.09 29.01
C VAL A 147 15.58 4.47 28.47
N ALA A 148 16.64 3.73 28.85
CA ALA A 148 18.00 3.99 28.37
C ALA A 148 18.10 3.85 26.84
N ALA A 149 17.58 2.76 26.27
CA ALA A 149 17.56 2.55 24.82
C ALA A 149 16.78 3.64 24.09
N VAL A 150 15.58 3.99 24.57
CA VAL A 150 14.76 5.04 23.95
C VAL A 150 15.45 6.40 24.00
N ARG A 151 16.09 6.77 25.12
CA ARG A 151 16.88 8.00 25.20
C ARG A 151 18.04 7.99 24.20
N ALA A 152 18.80 6.90 24.14
CA ALA A 152 19.89 6.76 23.18
C ALA A 152 19.39 6.92 21.72
N ALA A 153 18.24 6.32 21.39
CA ALA A 153 17.60 6.47 20.08
C ALA A 153 17.22 7.92 19.79
N LEU A 154 16.58 8.58 20.76
CA LEU A 154 16.18 9.97 20.64
C LEU A 154 17.37 10.90 20.53
N ASP A 155 18.53 10.54 21.08
CA ASP A 155 19.81 11.26 20.94
C ASP A 155 20.51 10.99 19.60
N GLY A 156 20.01 10.05 18.80
CA GLY A 156 20.49 9.74 17.44
C GLY A 156 21.29 8.44 17.34
N THR A 157 21.33 7.62 18.40
CA THR A 157 21.95 6.28 18.34
C THR A 157 21.05 5.34 17.56
N SER A 158 21.52 4.88 16.40
CA SER A 158 20.82 3.90 15.58
C SER A 158 20.67 2.54 16.30
N GLY A 159 19.68 1.76 15.87
CA GLY A 159 19.42 0.40 16.34
C GLY A 159 18.70 0.33 17.69
N GLN A 160 18.18 1.44 18.21
CA GLN A 160 17.65 1.53 19.57
C GLN A 160 16.11 1.65 19.61
N LEU A 161 15.52 2.37 18.66
CA LEU A 161 14.06 2.51 18.51
C LEU A 161 13.72 2.58 17.03
N ALA A 162 12.69 1.87 16.61
CA ALA A 162 12.23 1.91 15.22
C ALA A 162 10.72 1.80 15.12
N ALA A 163 10.18 2.28 14.00
CA ALA A 163 8.81 2.03 13.59
C ALA A 163 8.79 1.09 12.38
N ARG A 164 7.91 0.09 12.43
CA ARG A 164 7.71 -0.88 11.35
C ARG A 164 6.31 -0.78 10.78
N TYR A 165 6.23 -0.66 9.47
CA TYR A 165 5.01 -0.73 8.68
C TYR A 165 5.13 -1.88 7.68
N THR A 166 4.09 -2.70 7.57
CA THR A 166 3.98 -3.72 6.54
C THR A 166 2.87 -3.32 5.59
N LEU A 167 3.20 -3.25 4.31
CA LEU A 167 2.33 -2.73 3.25
C LEU A 167 2.13 -3.81 2.18
N THR A 168 0.94 -3.84 1.62
CA THR A 168 0.65 -4.57 0.38
C THR A 168 0.15 -3.57 -0.66
N GLU A 169 0.78 -3.54 -1.83
CA GLU A 169 0.28 -2.74 -2.95
C GLU A 169 -0.87 -3.49 -3.62
N ALA A 170 -2.08 -2.93 -3.53
CA ALA A 170 -3.21 -3.46 -4.27
C ALA A 170 -2.97 -3.27 -5.77
N PRO A 171 -3.33 -4.27 -6.61
CA PRO A 171 -3.24 -4.11 -8.05
C PRO A 171 -4.05 -2.90 -8.51
N ALA A 172 -3.58 -2.22 -9.56
CA ALA A 172 -4.36 -1.18 -10.20
C ALA A 172 -5.71 -1.79 -10.59
N PRO A 173 -6.84 -1.09 -10.37
CA PRO A 173 -8.13 -1.60 -10.83
C PRO A 173 -8.01 -1.79 -12.34
N THR A 174 -8.07 -3.05 -12.79
CA THR A 174 -8.18 -3.35 -14.21
C THR A 174 -9.41 -2.61 -14.69
N ARG A 175 -9.21 -1.59 -15.54
CA ARG A 175 -10.32 -1.01 -16.29
C ARG A 175 -10.80 -2.10 -17.22
N GLU A 176 -11.68 -2.95 -16.74
CA GLU A 176 -12.52 -3.73 -17.63
C GLU A 176 -13.31 -2.70 -18.42
N ALA A 177 -12.99 -2.59 -19.71
CA ALA A 177 -13.77 -1.78 -20.63
C ALA A 177 -15.13 -2.47 -20.76
N THR A 178 -16.04 -2.22 -19.82
CA THR A 178 -17.44 -2.63 -19.92
C THR A 178 -18.12 -1.70 -20.92
N THR A 179 -17.78 -1.85 -22.19
CA THR A 179 -18.59 -1.36 -23.29
C THR A 179 -19.74 -2.34 -23.45
N SER A 180 -20.83 -2.11 -22.73
CA SER A 180 -22.22 -2.40 -23.13
C SER A 180 -23.15 -2.01 -21.99
N SER A 181 -23.48 -0.73 -21.95
CA SER A 181 -24.63 -0.23 -21.21
C SER A 181 -25.91 -0.73 -21.89
N SER A 182 -26.57 -1.71 -21.30
CA SER A 182 -28.02 -1.88 -21.39
C SER A 182 -28.57 -1.77 -19.99
N SER A 183 -28.78 -0.54 -19.51
CA SER A 183 -29.40 -0.27 -18.22
C SER A 183 -30.91 -0.27 -18.37
N SER A 184 -31.56 -1.40 -18.08
CA SER A 184 -32.96 -1.42 -17.68
C SER A 184 -33.04 -1.10 -16.18
N PHE A 185 -33.35 0.16 -15.90
CA PHE A 185 -33.62 0.63 -14.55
C PHE A 185 -35.04 0.24 -14.16
N SER A 186 -35.19 -0.73 -13.25
CA SER A 186 -36.48 -1.04 -12.62
C SER A 186 -36.39 -0.63 -11.15
N SER A 187 -37.05 0.47 -10.79
CA SER A 187 -37.16 0.91 -9.41
C SER A 187 -38.29 0.13 -8.74
N THR A 188 -37.95 -0.78 -7.83
CA THR A 188 -38.94 -1.35 -6.90
C THR A 188 -38.76 -0.67 -5.55
N THR A 189 -39.68 0.24 -5.23
CA THR A 189 -39.78 0.87 -3.91
C THR A 189 -40.31 -0.17 -2.92
N THR A 190 -39.43 -0.77 -2.12
CA THR A 190 -39.83 -1.72 -1.08
C THR A 190 -40.09 -0.98 0.23
N THR A 191 -41.37 -0.78 0.56
CA THR A 191 -41.83 -0.36 1.88
C THR A 191 -41.80 -1.57 2.82
N THR A 192 -40.90 -1.60 3.80
CA THR A 192 -40.78 -2.72 4.74
C THR A 192 -41.77 -2.55 5.90
N THR A 193 -42.87 -3.31 5.88
CA THR A 193 -43.73 -3.53 7.04
C THR A 193 -43.20 -4.74 7.82
N THR A 194 -42.85 -4.54 9.08
CA THR A 194 -42.38 -5.59 10.00
C THR A 194 -43.55 -6.48 10.42
N THR A 195 -43.58 -7.73 9.97
CA THR A 195 -44.48 -8.76 10.49
C THR A 195 -43.68 -10.01 10.86
N SER A 196 -43.75 -10.37 12.14
CA SER A 196 -43.20 -11.58 12.72
C SER A 196 -44.02 -12.81 12.32
N SER A 197 -43.39 -13.86 11.79
CA SER A 197 -43.96 -15.20 11.83
C SER A 197 -42.92 -16.31 11.63
N ARG A 198 -43.00 -17.25 12.57
CA ARG A 198 -42.44 -18.59 12.67
C ARG A 198 -43.05 -19.49 11.57
N GLY A 199 -42.26 -20.32 10.90
CA GLY A 199 -42.82 -21.24 9.89
C GLY A 199 -41.79 -22.13 9.22
N ASP A 200 -41.85 -23.41 9.61
CA ASP A 200 -41.26 -24.60 9.03
C ASP A 200 -41.83 -24.90 7.63
N ALA A 201 -41.03 -25.57 6.77
CA ALA A 201 -41.42 -26.47 5.66
C ALA A 201 -40.50 -26.37 4.42
N SER A 202 -39.85 -27.51 4.12
CA SER A 202 -39.29 -27.88 2.81
C SER A 202 -40.35 -27.91 1.70
N PRO A 203 -39.94 -27.72 0.45
CA PRO A 203 -40.25 -28.77 -0.53
C PRO A 203 -39.12 -29.07 -1.53
N GLU A 204 -39.04 -30.36 -1.85
CA GLU A 204 -38.29 -30.96 -2.95
C GLU A 204 -39.00 -30.69 -4.29
N GLY A 205 -38.22 -30.45 -5.35
CA GLY A 205 -38.74 -30.28 -6.71
C GLY A 205 -37.64 -30.52 -7.73
N GLY A 206 -37.55 -31.74 -8.23
CA GLY A 206 -36.60 -32.15 -9.27
C GLY A 206 -36.99 -31.66 -10.66
N THR A 207 -35.99 -31.37 -11.49
CA THR A 207 -36.17 -31.15 -12.93
C THR A 207 -35.03 -31.86 -13.67
N THR A 208 -35.36 -32.93 -14.36
CA THR A 208 -34.45 -33.72 -15.18
C THR A 208 -34.33 -33.06 -16.55
N HIS A 209 -33.14 -32.56 -16.89
CA HIS A 209 -32.82 -32.08 -18.24
C HIS A 209 -31.85 -33.03 -18.94
N GLU A 210 -32.30 -33.54 -20.07
CA GLU A 210 -31.60 -34.37 -21.04
C GLU A 210 -30.45 -33.56 -21.69
N ARG A 211 -29.23 -34.09 -21.62
CA ARG A 211 -28.03 -33.50 -22.23
C ARG A 211 -27.64 -34.26 -23.50
N VAL A 212 -27.72 -33.58 -24.63
CA VAL A 212 -27.13 -34.00 -25.90
C VAL A 212 -25.64 -33.65 -25.89
N ALA A 213 -24.77 -34.66 -25.90
CA ALA A 213 -23.32 -34.49 -25.95
C ALA A 213 -22.86 -34.25 -27.39
N THR A 214 -22.36 -33.04 -27.66
CA THR A 214 -21.61 -32.73 -28.89
C THR A 214 -20.13 -32.70 -28.53
N GLU A 215 -19.38 -33.70 -28.99
CA GLU A 215 -17.95 -33.83 -28.74
C GLU A 215 -17.18 -32.86 -29.65
N ARG A 216 -16.80 -31.70 -29.11
CA ARG A 216 -15.91 -30.73 -29.75
C ARG A 216 -14.48 -30.98 -29.25
N HIS A 217 -13.58 -31.22 -30.20
CA HIS A 217 -12.15 -31.33 -29.94
C HIS A 217 -11.57 -29.91 -29.78
N ASP A 218 -11.80 -29.30 -28.61
CA ASP A 218 -11.21 -28.02 -28.24
C ASP A 218 -9.77 -28.24 -27.78
N THR A 219 -8.81 -27.66 -28.50
CA THR A 219 -7.40 -27.64 -28.10
C THR A 219 -7.30 -26.72 -26.88
N HIS A 220 -7.30 -27.30 -25.69
CA HIS A 220 -7.28 -26.57 -24.44
C HIS A 220 -5.90 -25.92 -24.23
N VAL A 221 -5.75 -24.68 -24.70
CA VAL A 221 -4.65 -23.82 -24.28
C VAL A 221 -4.91 -23.48 -22.83
N ALA A 222 -4.06 -23.97 -21.93
CA ALA A 222 -4.15 -23.65 -20.51
C ALA A 222 -4.15 -22.13 -20.36
N PRO A 223 -5.14 -21.54 -19.66
CA PRO A 223 -5.17 -20.11 -19.44
C PRO A 223 -3.85 -19.70 -18.75
N PRO A 224 -3.28 -18.54 -19.12
CA PRO A 224 -2.11 -18.03 -18.44
C PRO A 224 -2.39 -17.98 -16.94
N GLY A 225 -1.46 -18.52 -16.14
CA GLY A 225 -1.57 -18.49 -14.68
C GLY A 225 -1.72 -17.06 -14.15
N PRO A 226 -2.36 -16.87 -13.00
CA PRO A 226 -2.51 -15.54 -12.43
C PRO A 226 -1.13 -14.90 -12.23
N PRO A 227 -0.99 -13.58 -12.44
CA PRO A 227 0.25 -12.88 -12.13
C PRO A 227 0.58 -13.10 -10.65
N SER A 228 1.85 -13.42 -10.36
CA SER A 228 2.31 -13.56 -8.97
C SER A 228 2.03 -12.26 -8.21
N GLU A 229 1.31 -12.37 -7.10
CA GLU A 229 1.03 -11.21 -6.26
C GLU A 229 2.33 -10.66 -5.68
N PRO A 230 2.53 -9.32 -5.67
CA PRO A 230 3.68 -8.74 -5.02
C PRO A 230 3.64 -9.08 -3.53
N GLY A 231 4.76 -9.61 -3.01
CA GLY A 231 4.90 -9.90 -1.59
C GLY A 231 4.79 -8.64 -0.71
N PRO A 232 4.62 -8.82 0.61
CA PRO A 232 4.51 -7.70 1.54
C PRO A 232 5.80 -6.87 1.53
N ILE A 233 5.63 -5.55 1.52
CA ILE A 233 6.71 -4.57 1.63
C ILE A 233 6.84 -4.21 3.11
N VAL A 234 8.05 -4.37 3.66
CA VAL A 234 8.34 -4.00 5.05
C VAL A 234 9.17 -2.72 5.06
N LEU A 235 8.61 -1.67 5.65
CA LEU A 235 9.32 -0.42 5.93
C LEU A 235 9.71 -0.43 7.40
N LEU A 236 11.00 -0.40 7.68
CA LEU A 236 11.56 -0.26 9.02
C LEU A 236 12.38 1.03 9.05
N THR A 237 11.97 1.99 9.87
CA THR A 237 12.69 3.25 10.00
C THR A 237 13.13 3.48 11.43
N ASP A 238 14.43 3.67 11.58
CA ASP A 238 15.08 3.97 12.83
C ASP A 238 14.76 5.39 13.31
N ALA A 239 14.63 5.57 14.62
CA ALA A 239 14.38 6.87 15.23
C ALA A 239 15.50 7.89 14.95
N ALA A 240 16.74 7.44 14.74
CA ALA A 240 17.84 8.31 14.33
C ALA A 240 17.55 9.04 13.00
N ALA A 241 16.84 8.39 12.07
CA ALA A 241 16.48 8.98 10.78
C ALA A 241 15.35 10.04 10.87
N TRP A 242 14.60 10.07 11.98
CA TRP A 242 13.52 11.05 12.17
C TRP A 242 14.04 12.48 12.38
N ARG A 243 15.34 12.64 12.68
CA ARG A 243 15.95 13.96 12.84
C ARG A 243 16.30 14.64 11.52
N THR A 244 16.56 13.86 10.48
CA THR A 244 17.13 14.34 9.20
C THR A 244 16.12 14.49 8.07
N THR A 245 14.96 13.87 8.21
CA THR A 245 13.81 14.01 7.30
C THR A 245 13.04 15.29 7.58
#